data_AF-A0A5E7SVF0-F1
#
_entry.id   AF-A0A5E7SVF0-F1
#
_cell.length_a   1.000
_cell.length_b   1.000
_cell.length_c   1.000
_cell.angle_alpha   90.00
_cell.angle_beta   90.00
_cell.angle_gamma   90.00
#
_symmetry.space_group_name_H-M   'P 1'
#
loop_
_entity.id
_entity.type
_entity.pdbx_description
1 polymer ?
#
loop_
_entity_poly.entity_id
_entity_poly.type
_entity_poly.pdbx_seq_one_letter_code
_entity_poly.pdbx_strand_id
1 'polypeptide(L)'
;MQWLIVRLRWLFKDKRSEWEVRREQEFIDAANKLKSLMVTERGGLFLNSEELRDQIEKSRETLKHLVDPAHRGRDEISLPANPVQLPEGTQHACFTQVITWRRLPSNAAIRYVCLQGLNAEKFTIAATDYFSSDEKLSNSKSFEDRIAQRIQTTDCADPLQWFDSLNEAIDAHDASI
;
A
#
# COMPACT_ATOMS: atom_id res chain seq x y z
N MET A 1 8.51 25.62 -48.70
CA MET A 1 7.87 25.43 -47.37
C MET A 1 8.85 25.52 -46.19
N GLN A 2 10.11 25.09 -46.31
CA GLN A 2 11.11 25.12 -45.22
C GLN A 2 11.53 26.54 -44.78
N TRP A 3 11.54 27.52 -45.70
CA TRP A 3 11.94 28.92 -45.43
C TRP A 3 10.96 29.72 -44.57
N LEU A 4 9.66 29.36 -44.58
CA LEU A 4 8.64 30.01 -43.75
C LEU A 4 8.80 29.62 -42.28
N ILE A 5 9.14 28.36 -41.99
CA ILE A 5 9.35 27.85 -40.64
C ILE A 5 10.57 28.52 -39.98
N VAL A 6 11.65 28.75 -40.74
CA VAL A 6 12.85 29.45 -40.27
C VAL A 6 12.54 30.91 -39.92
N ARG A 7 11.73 31.60 -40.74
CA ARG A 7 11.30 32.99 -40.45
C ARG A 7 10.39 33.09 -39.22
N LEU A 8 9.44 32.18 -39.02
CA LEU A 8 8.60 32.18 -37.83
C LEU A 8 9.41 31.92 -36.54
N ARG A 9 10.38 31.01 -36.59
CA ARG A 9 11.24 30.69 -35.43
C ARG A 9 12.17 31.84 -35.03
N TRP A 10 12.52 32.73 -35.97
CA TRP A 10 13.26 33.96 -35.69
C TRP A 10 12.39 35.04 -35.02
N LEU A 11 11.10 35.11 -35.36
CA LEU A 11 10.14 36.04 -34.77
C LEU A 11 9.76 35.67 -33.32
N PHE A 12 9.71 34.38 -33.00
CA PHE A 12 9.51 33.86 -31.64
C PHE A 12 10.83 33.37 -31.03
N LYS A 13 11.83 34.25 -30.93
CA LYS A 13 13.04 33.96 -30.14
C LYS A 13 12.62 33.66 -28.70
N ASP A 14 13.01 32.49 -28.21
CA ASP A 14 12.79 32.12 -26.83
C ASP A 14 13.52 33.14 -25.93
N LYS A 15 12.78 33.75 -25.00
CA LYS A 15 13.30 34.78 -24.09
C LYS A 15 13.68 34.18 -22.73
N ARG A 16 13.48 32.87 -22.55
CA ARG A 16 13.86 32.14 -21.35
C ARG A 16 15.37 32.11 -21.18
N SER A 17 15.82 32.08 -19.94
CA SER A 17 17.24 32.05 -19.64
C SER A 17 17.85 30.69 -20.01
N GLU A 18 19.15 30.66 -20.35
CA GLU A 18 19.88 29.43 -20.66
C GLU A 18 19.76 28.36 -19.55
N TRP A 19 19.63 28.81 -18.30
CA TRP A 19 19.42 27.91 -17.15
C TRP A 19 18.04 27.25 -17.17
N GLU A 20 16.98 27.98 -17.53
CA GLU A 20 15.62 27.42 -17.65
C GLU A 20 15.55 26.39 -18.78
N VAL A 21 16.19 26.69 -19.92
CA VAL A 21 16.26 25.78 -21.08
C VAL A 21 17.01 24.50 -20.73
N ARG A 22 18.15 24.61 -20.04
CA ARG A 22 18.91 23.44 -19.58
C ARG A 22 18.09 22.59 -18.60
N ARG A 23 17.39 23.23 -17.66
CA ARG A 23 16.55 22.54 -16.69
C ARG A 23 15.36 21.82 -17.35
N GLU A 24 14.75 22.43 -18.37
CA GLU A 24 13.68 21.82 -19.16
C GLU A 24 14.20 20.60 -19.94
N GLN A 25 15.39 20.69 -20.53
CA GLN A 25 16.03 19.56 -21.22
C GLN A 25 16.38 18.42 -20.26
N GLU A 26 16.95 18.72 -19.09
CA GLU A 26 17.22 17.72 -18.05
C GLU A 26 15.94 17.02 -17.58
N PHE A 27 14.84 17.76 -17.46
CA PHE A 27 13.53 17.20 -17.13
C PHE A 27 12.98 16.31 -18.25
N ILE A 28 13.06 16.74 -19.51
CA ILE A 28 12.62 15.95 -20.67
C ILE A 28 13.43 14.66 -20.78
N ASP A 29 14.74 14.73 -20.62
CA ASP A 29 15.62 13.56 -20.65
C ASP A 29 15.34 12.60 -19.49
N ALA A 30 15.04 13.13 -18.29
CA ALA A 30 14.63 12.32 -17.15
C ALA A 30 13.26 11.67 -17.37
N ALA A 31 12.29 12.41 -17.92
CA ALA A 31 10.96 11.91 -18.23
C ALA A 31 11.01 10.81 -19.30
N ASN A 32 11.76 11.03 -20.39
CA ASN A 32 11.93 10.05 -21.46
C ASN A 32 12.73 8.81 -21.06
N LYS A 33 13.52 8.87 -19.97
CA LYS A 33 14.17 7.69 -19.38
C LYS A 33 13.17 6.80 -18.63
N LEU A 34 12.00 7.32 -18.24
CA LEU A 34 10.93 6.51 -17.68
C LEU A 34 10.23 5.79 -18.84
N LYS A 35 10.17 4.46 -18.80
CA LYS A 35 9.61 3.68 -19.92
C LYS A 35 8.15 4.05 -20.26
N SER A 36 7.37 4.40 -19.24
CA SER A 36 5.93 4.69 -19.35
C SER A 36 5.58 6.14 -19.73
N LEU A 37 6.56 7.04 -19.82
CA LEU A 37 6.35 8.48 -19.98
C LEU A 37 7.24 9.04 -21.08
N MET A 38 6.66 9.78 -22.02
CA MET A 38 7.40 10.45 -23.08
C MET A 38 6.90 11.88 -23.27
N VAL A 39 7.82 12.81 -23.48
CA VAL A 39 7.48 14.19 -23.84
C VAL A 39 7.48 14.29 -25.37
N THR A 40 6.35 14.71 -25.94
CA THR A 40 6.22 14.96 -27.37
C THR A 40 6.94 16.24 -27.78
N GLU A 41 7.31 16.36 -29.06
CA GLU A 41 7.99 17.55 -29.61
C GLU A 41 7.22 18.87 -29.45
N ARG A 42 5.91 18.79 -29.15
CA ARG A 42 5.05 19.96 -28.88
C ARG A 42 4.92 20.30 -27.38
N GLY A 43 5.68 19.64 -26.51
CA GLY A 43 5.65 19.84 -25.06
C GLY A 43 4.51 19.13 -24.33
N GLY A 44 3.75 18.26 -25.01
CA GLY A 44 2.72 17.44 -24.37
C GLY A 44 3.33 16.19 -23.73
N LEU A 45 2.88 15.84 -22.53
CA LEU A 45 3.24 14.60 -21.84
C LEU A 45 2.36 13.46 -22.35
N PHE A 46 2.98 12.42 -22.88
CA PHE A 46 2.31 11.20 -23.33
C PHE A 46 2.64 10.06 -22.38
N LEU A 47 1.59 9.38 -21.92
CA LEU A 47 1.71 8.20 -21.08
C LEU A 47 1.43 6.97 -21.96
N ASN A 48 2.35 6.01 -21.99
CA ASN A 48 2.11 4.79 -22.76
C ASN A 48 1.11 3.89 -22.03
N SER A 49 -0.16 3.95 -22.43
CA SER A 49 -1.22 3.16 -21.81
C SER A 49 -1.05 1.65 -22.00
N GLU A 50 -0.39 1.20 -23.06
CA GLU A 50 -0.20 -0.23 -23.33
C GLU A 50 0.80 -0.86 -22.36
N GLU A 51 1.91 -0.18 -22.05
CA GLU A 51 2.87 -0.71 -21.07
C GLU A 51 2.27 -0.82 -19.66
N LEU A 52 1.41 0.13 -19.29
CA LEU A 52 0.66 0.03 -18.03
C LEU A 52 -0.34 -1.11 -18.04
N ARG A 53 -1.01 -1.37 -19.17
CA ARG A 53 -1.90 -2.53 -19.32
C ARG A 53 -1.12 -3.82 -19.15
N ASP A 54 0.03 -3.96 -19.82
CA ASP A 54 0.89 -5.14 -19.70
C ASP A 54 1.38 -5.36 -18.26
N GLN A 55 1.73 -4.28 -17.56
CA GLN A 55 2.15 -4.35 -16.15
C GLN A 55 0.99 -4.80 -15.24
N ILE A 56 -0.21 -4.24 -15.45
CA ILE A 56 -1.41 -4.62 -14.70
C ILE A 56 -1.78 -6.08 -14.98
N GLU A 57 -1.71 -6.50 -16.25
CA GLU A 57 -2.03 -7.88 -16.66
C GLU A 57 -1.05 -8.88 -16.05
N LYS A 58 0.26 -8.65 -16.16
CA LYS A 58 1.29 -9.48 -15.49
C LYS A 58 1.09 -9.54 -13.97
N SER A 59 0.77 -8.41 -13.34
CA SER A 59 0.52 -8.38 -11.89
C SER A 59 -0.71 -9.20 -11.53
N ARG A 60 -1.79 -9.10 -12.33
CA ARG A 60 -3.00 -9.91 -12.15
C ARG A 60 -2.74 -11.39 -12.35
N GLU A 61 -1.99 -11.78 -13.38
CA GLU A 61 -1.61 -13.17 -13.61
C GLU A 61 -0.80 -13.73 -12.44
N THR A 62 0.20 -12.97 -11.98
CA THR A 62 1.07 -13.37 -10.86
C THR A 62 0.26 -13.55 -9.57
N LEU A 63 -0.67 -12.63 -9.29
CA LEU A 63 -1.48 -12.62 -8.07
C LEU A 63 -2.82 -13.38 -8.22
N LYS A 64 -3.07 -14.01 -9.37
CA LYS A 64 -4.33 -14.71 -9.67
C LYS A 64 -4.65 -15.77 -8.62
N HIS A 65 -3.64 -16.48 -8.16
CA HIS A 65 -3.74 -17.52 -7.13
C HIS A 65 -4.30 -17.01 -5.79
N LEU A 66 -4.23 -15.71 -5.49
CA LEU A 66 -4.79 -15.13 -4.26
C LEU A 66 -6.31 -14.95 -4.34
N VAL A 67 -6.86 -14.78 -5.54
CA VAL A 67 -8.28 -14.47 -5.76
C VAL A 67 -9.05 -15.68 -6.29
N ASP A 68 -8.36 -16.61 -6.97
CA ASP A 68 -8.96 -17.80 -7.56
C ASP A 68 -9.64 -18.67 -6.48
N PRO A 69 -10.97 -18.89 -6.55
CA PRO A 69 -11.69 -19.75 -5.61
C PRO A 69 -11.11 -21.16 -5.50
N ALA A 70 -10.50 -21.69 -6.56
CA ALA A 70 -9.87 -23.01 -6.54
C ALA A 70 -8.64 -23.09 -5.60
N HIS A 71 -8.04 -21.94 -5.28
CA HIS A 71 -6.85 -21.81 -4.43
C HIS A 71 -7.21 -21.35 -3.00
N ARG A 72 -8.49 -21.04 -2.71
CA ARG A 72 -8.98 -20.65 -1.37
C ARG A 72 -9.16 -21.83 -0.40
N GLY A 73 -8.63 -23.00 -0.73
CA GLY A 73 -8.76 -24.20 0.10
C GLY A 73 -10.08 -24.92 -0.14
N ARG A 74 -10.04 -25.85 -1.10
CA ARG A 74 -10.64 -27.18 -0.91
C ARG A 74 -9.66 -27.98 -0.06
N ASP A 75 -9.51 -27.61 1.20
CA ASP A 75 -8.97 -28.54 2.19
C ASP A 75 -10.10 -29.51 2.53
N GLU A 76 -10.41 -30.40 1.58
CA GLU A 76 -10.94 -31.70 1.93
C GLU A 76 -9.84 -32.39 2.73
N ILE A 77 -9.84 -32.13 4.03
CA ILE A 77 -9.27 -33.01 5.04
C ILE A 77 -9.78 -34.39 4.64
N SER A 78 -8.90 -35.21 4.06
CA SER A 78 -9.11 -36.65 4.00
C SER A 78 -9.11 -37.08 5.45
N LEU A 79 -10.29 -37.07 6.07
CA LEU A 79 -10.51 -37.45 7.46
C LEU A 79 -9.90 -38.85 7.67
N PRO A 80 -8.80 -39.01 8.43
CA PRO A 80 -8.59 -40.29 9.05
C PRO A 80 -9.80 -40.52 9.97
N ALA A 81 -10.32 -41.75 10.00
CA ALA A 81 -11.56 -42.14 10.66
C ALA A 81 -11.56 -42.01 12.20
N ASN A 82 -10.73 -41.14 12.79
CA ASN A 82 -10.66 -40.84 14.21
C ASN A 82 -10.75 -39.32 14.42
N PRO A 83 -11.68 -38.83 15.28
CA PRO A 83 -11.78 -37.42 15.61
C PRO A 83 -10.63 -37.05 16.55
N VAL A 84 -9.46 -36.75 15.99
CA VAL A 84 -8.47 -35.96 16.72
C VAL A 84 -8.91 -34.51 16.56
N GLN A 85 -9.33 -33.89 17.67
CA GLN A 85 -9.67 -32.48 17.71
C GLN A 85 -8.55 -31.66 17.05
N LEU A 86 -8.86 -31.07 15.89
CA LEU A 86 -8.06 -30.03 15.27
C LEU A 86 -8.08 -28.83 16.24
N PRO A 87 -6.92 -28.24 16.62
CA PRO A 87 -6.91 -27.11 17.54
C PRO A 87 -7.77 -25.98 16.97
N GLU A 88 -8.66 -25.42 17.78
CA GLU A 88 -9.67 -24.39 17.45
C GLU A 88 -9.10 -23.07 16.84
N GLY A 89 -7.83 -23.02 16.48
CA GLY A 89 -7.10 -21.79 16.16
C GLY A 89 -6.89 -21.47 14.68
N THR A 90 -7.16 -22.37 13.73
CA THR A 90 -6.81 -22.14 12.32
C THR A 90 -8.02 -22.28 11.39
N GLN A 91 -9.08 -21.53 11.68
CA GLN A 91 -10.05 -21.20 10.65
C GLN A 91 -9.48 -20.03 9.85
N HIS A 92 -9.56 -20.07 8.53
CA HIS A 92 -9.24 -18.95 7.64
C HIS A 92 -10.14 -17.75 7.99
N ALA A 93 -9.76 -17.03 9.04
CA ALA A 93 -10.59 -15.99 9.61
C ALA A 93 -10.42 -14.75 8.75
N CYS A 94 -11.44 -14.46 7.96
CA CYS A 94 -11.59 -13.13 7.41
C CYS A 94 -11.70 -12.14 8.58
N PHE A 95 -11.06 -10.99 8.45
CA PHE A 95 -11.05 -9.94 9.46
C PHE A 95 -11.60 -8.64 8.89
N THR A 96 -12.29 -7.87 9.72
CA THR A 96 -12.64 -6.47 9.44
C THR A 96 -11.65 -5.56 10.13
N GLN A 97 -11.15 -4.56 9.41
CA GLN A 97 -10.30 -3.53 9.97
C GLN A 97 -11.16 -2.49 10.69
N VAL A 98 -10.91 -2.28 11.98
CA VAL A 98 -11.54 -1.22 12.79
C VAL A 98 -10.46 -0.20 13.15
N ILE A 99 -10.67 1.04 12.71
CA ILE A 99 -9.71 2.13 12.93
C ILE A 99 -10.23 3.04 14.03
N THR A 100 -9.42 3.24 15.05
CA THR A 100 -9.75 4.10 16.19
C THR A 100 -8.69 5.16 16.38
N TRP A 101 -9.12 6.39 16.60
CA TRP A 101 -8.23 7.53 16.84
C TRP A 101 -8.36 8.00 18.28
N ARG A 102 -7.22 8.24 18.93
CA ARG A 102 -7.16 8.84 20.27
C ARG A 102 -6.38 10.12 20.22
N ARG A 103 -6.99 11.21 20.68
CA ARG A 103 -6.32 12.50 20.85
C ARG A 103 -5.57 12.53 22.17
N LEU A 104 -4.31 12.99 22.13
CA LEU A 104 -3.47 13.20 23.31
C LEU A 104 -3.38 14.70 23.67
N PRO A 105 -3.04 15.06 24.92
CA PRO A 105 -2.99 16.46 25.38
C PRO A 105 -1.96 17.32 24.65
N SER A 106 -0.92 16.73 24.04
CA SER A 106 0.25 17.42 23.48
C SER A 106 0.14 17.72 21.98
N ASN A 107 -1.06 17.96 21.44
CA ASN A 107 -1.30 18.02 19.98
C ASN A 107 -0.78 16.78 19.22
N ALA A 108 -0.79 15.65 19.91
CA ALA A 108 -0.49 14.35 19.34
C ALA A 108 -1.76 13.52 19.19
N ALA A 109 -1.74 12.56 18.29
CA ALA A 109 -2.82 11.61 18.08
C ALA A 109 -2.24 10.21 17.87
N ILE A 110 -2.95 9.20 18.34
CA ILE A 110 -2.63 7.80 18.09
C ILE A 110 -3.71 7.23 17.17
N ARG A 111 -3.29 6.52 16.13
CA ARG A 111 -4.15 5.66 15.32
C ARG A 111 -3.94 4.21 15.73
N TYR A 112 -5.00 3.59 16.21
CA TYR A 112 -5.07 2.16 16.45
C TYR A 112 -5.76 1.48 15.27
N VAL A 113 -5.14 0.44 14.72
CA VAL A 113 -5.76 -0.45 13.74
C VAL A 113 -5.96 -1.80 14.39
N CYS A 114 -7.24 -2.13 14.59
CA CYS A 114 -7.68 -3.37 15.18
C CYS A 114 -8.25 -4.29 14.10
N LEU A 115 -8.05 -5.59 14.27
CA LEU A 115 -8.70 -6.62 13.46
C LEU A 115 -9.83 -7.22 14.28
N GLN A 116 -11.02 -7.24 13.71
CA GLN A 116 -12.19 -7.92 14.25
C GLN A 116 -12.42 -9.21 13.45
N GLY A 117 -12.49 -10.36 14.12
CA GLY A 117 -12.86 -11.61 13.47
C GLY A 117 -14.28 -11.56 12.90
N LEU A 118 -14.50 -12.12 11.70
CA LEU A 118 -15.87 -12.25 11.17
C LEU A 118 -16.69 -13.34 11.89
N ASN A 119 -16.02 -14.36 12.43
CA ASN A 119 -16.69 -15.50 13.06
C ASN A 119 -16.81 -15.35 14.59
N ALA A 120 -15.95 -14.54 15.19
CA ALA A 120 -15.91 -14.27 16.62
C ALA A 120 -15.87 -12.76 16.80
N GLU A 121 -16.72 -12.20 17.66
CA GLU A 121 -16.75 -10.77 18.03
C GLU A 121 -15.54 -10.36 18.88
N LYS A 122 -14.36 -10.88 18.55
CA LYS A 122 -13.11 -10.61 19.22
C LYS A 122 -12.25 -9.64 18.42
N PHE A 123 -11.46 -8.87 19.15
CA PHE A 123 -10.61 -7.81 18.63
C PHE A 123 -9.15 -8.08 18.96
N THR A 124 -8.25 -7.71 18.06
CA THR A 124 -6.80 -7.71 18.31
C THR A 124 -6.17 -6.49 17.65
N ILE A 125 -5.04 -6.01 18.16
CA ILE A 125 -4.32 -4.89 17.56
C ILE A 125 -3.33 -5.40 16.52
N ALA A 126 -3.48 -4.92 15.30
CA ALA A 126 -2.57 -5.23 14.20
C ALA A 126 -1.42 -4.21 14.10
N ALA A 127 -1.73 -2.92 14.26
CA ALA A 127 -0.73 -1.86 14.17
C ALA A 127 -1.18 -0.60 14.90
N THR A 128 -0.19 0.15 15.38
CA THR A 128 -0.35 1.50 15.91
C THR A 128 0.58 2.48 15.23
N ASP A 129 0.10 3.70 15.08
CA ASP A 129 0.84 4.85 14.58
C ASP A 129 0.66 6.06 15.49
N TYR A 130 1.75 6.79 15.67
CA TYR A 130 1.80 7.99 16.49
C TYR A 130 2.01 9.18 15.57
N PHE A 131 1.22 10.22 15.78
CA PHE A 131 1.29 11.47 15.04
C PHE A 131 1.53 12.59 16.03
N SER A 132 2.60 13.34 15.85
CA SER A 132 2.90 14.56 16.60
C SER A 132 3.19 15.70 15.63
N SER A 133 2.83 16.92 16.03
CA SER A 133 3.08 18.13 15.22
C SER A 133 4.57 18.41 15.01
N ASP A 134 5.44 17.87 15.88
CA ASP A 134 6.90 18.07 15.83
C ASP A 134 7.65 16.95 15.06
N GLU A 135 6.97 15.88 14.66
CA GLU A 135 7.61 14.76 13.98
C GLU A 135 7.64 14.96 12.45
N LYS A 136 8.86 14.95 11.89
CA LYS A 136 9.05 14.79 10.44
C LYS A 136 8.71 13.34 10.09
N LEU A 137 7.78 13.15 9.15
CA LEU A 137 7.44 11.87 8.53
C LEU A 137 8.72 11.13 8.11
N SER A 138 9.24 10.29 9.01
CA SER A 138 10.37 9.42 8.72
C SER A 138 9.84 8.27 7.89
N ASN A 139 10.58 7.92 6.82
CA ASN A 139 10.31 6.84 5.88
C ASN A 139 10.35 5.46 6.58
N SER A 140 9.38 5.19 7.44
CA SER A 140 9.01 3.85 7.85
C SER A 140 8.50 3.08 6.64
N LYS A 141 8.59 1.74 6.68
CA LYS A 141 7.81 0.85 5.79
C LYS A 141 6.36 1.34 5.70
N SER A 142 5.74 1.13 4.54
CA SER A 142 4.32 1.42 4.35
C SER A 142 3.54 0.82 5.51
N PHE A 143 2.69 1.62 6.14
CA PHE A 143 1.87 1.19 7.28
C PHE A 143 1.05 -0.06 6.94
N GLU A 144 0.57 -0.15 5.69
CA GLU A 144 -0.14 -1.31 5.16
C GLU A 144 0.73 -2.58 5.13
N ASP A 145 2.03 -2.46 4.87
CA ASP A 145 2.94 -3.60 4.89
C ASP A 145 3.08 -4.17 6.30
N ARG A 146 3.03 -3.32 7.34
CA ARG A 146 3.05 -3.76 8.75
C ARG A 146 1.81 -4.57 9.08
N ILE A 147 0.64 -4.11 8.63
CA ILE A 147 -0.63 -4.83 8.84
C ILE A 147 -0.62 -6.15 8.06
N ALA A 148 -0.25 -6.12 6.78
CA ALA A 148 -0.19 -7.31 5.94
C ALA A 148 0.78 -8.35 6.52
N GLN A 149 1.97 -7.92 6.97
CA GLN A 149 2.92 -8.78 7.65
C GLN A 149 2.30 -9.36 8.93
N ARG A 150 1.63 -8.55 9.75
CA ARG A 150 1.01 -9.05 10.99
C ARG A 150 -0.07 -10.10 10.73
N ILE A 151 -0.86 -9.96 9.67
CA ILE A 151 -1.88 -10.95 9.26
C ILE A 151 -1.25 -12.22 8.68
N GLN A 152 -0.14 -12.08 7.94
CA GLN A 152 0.56 -13.23 7.33
C GLN A 152 1.34 -14.04 8.36
N THR A 153 1.85 -13.39 9.41
CA THR A 153 2.75 -14.01 10.40
C THR A 153 2.01 -14.53 11.63
N THR A 154 0.77 -15.02 11.48
CA THR A 154 -0.03 -15.56 12.61
C THR A 154 0.67 -16.70 13.36
N ASP A 155 1.65 -17.36 12.73
CA ASP A 155 2.52 -18.39 13.32
C ASP A 155 3.83 -17.85 13.94
N CYS A 156 3.97 -16.53 14.16
CA CYS A 156 5.17 -15.94 14.75
C CYS A 156 5.25 -16.11 16.27
N ALA A 157 6.43 -15.86 16.84
CA ALA A 157 6.73 -15.87 18.28
C ALA A 157 5.88 -14.91 19.14
N ASP A 158 5.10 -14.03 18.51
CA ASP A 158 4.14 -13.14 19.16
C ASP A 158 2.76 -13.29 18.48
N PRO A 159 1.93 -14.25 18.94
CA PRO A 159 0.63 -14.52 18.36
C PRO A 159 -0.35 -13.36 18.61
N LEU A 160 -1.30 -13.17 17.69
CA LEU A 160 -2.38 -12.19 17.86
C LEU A 160 -3.18 -12.51 19.12
N GLN A 161 -3.05 -11.68 20.15
CA GLN A 161 -3.87 -11.78 21.35
C GLN A 161 -5.25 -11.20 21.07
N TRP A 162 -6.28 -12.03 21.23
CA TRP A 162 -7.66 -11.69 20.98
C TRP A 162 -8.38 -11.33 22.28
N PHE A 163 -9.16 -10.25 22.25
CA PHE A 163 -9.90 -9.70 23.38
C PHE A 163 -11.39 -9.60 23.04
N ASP A 164 -12.24 -9.60 24.06
CA ASP A 164 -13.70 -9.57 23.86
C ASP A 164 -14.22 -8.15 23.60
N SER A 165 -13.40 -7.12 23.80
CA SER A 165 -13.75 -5.74 23.48
C SER A 165 -12.60 -4.95 22.86
N LEU A 166 -12.97 -3.95 22.06
CA LEU A 166 -12.01 -3.03 21.43
C LEU A 166 -11.18 -2.24 22.45
N ASN A 167 -11.83 -1.74 23.51
CA ASN A 167 -11.14 -0.95 24.54
C ASN A 167 -10.13 -1.80 25.30
N GLU A 168 -10.49 -3.04 25.66
CA GLU A 168 -9.58 -3.96 26.34
C GLU A 168 -8.35 -4.28 25.48
N ALA A 169 -8.54 -4.48 24.17
CA ALA A 169 -7.41 -4.67 23.26
C ALA A 169 -6.47 -3.46 23.24
N ILE A 170 -7.03 -2.24 23.20
CA ILE A 170 -6.26 -1.01 23.22
C ILE A 170 -5.52 -0.84 24.56
N ASP A 171 -6.21 -1.04 25.68
CA ASP A 171 -5.64 -0.86 27.01
C ASP A 171 -4.52 -1.90 27.28
N ALA A 172 -4.69 -3.14 26.82
CA ALA A 172 -3.66 -4.18 26.91
C ALA A 172 -2.43 -3.82 26.07
N HIS A 173 -2.63 -3.29 24.85
CA HIS A 173 -1.54 -2.82 23.99
C HIS A 173 -0.79 -1.64 24.61
N ASP A 174 -1.51 -0.62 25.10
CA ASP A 174 -0.88 0.52 25.75
C ASP A 174 -0.11 0.14 27.03
N ALA A 175 -0.56 -0.88 27.77
CA ALA A 175 0.14 -1.40 28.94
C ALA A 175 1.44 -2.17 28.60
N SER A 176 1.59 -2.59 27.34
CA SER A 176 2.74 -3.38 26.87
C SER A 176 3.88 -2.56 26.25
N ILE A 177 3.66 -1.27 26.00
CA ILE A 177 4.63 -0.33 25.39
C ILE A 177 5.36 0.44 26.48
#